data_AF-A0A954QK52-F1
#
_entry.id   AF-A0A954QK52-F1
#
_cell.length_a   1.000
_cell.length_b   1.000
_cell.length_c   1.000
_cell.angle_alpha   90.00
_cell.angle_beta   90.00
_cell.angle_gamma   90.00
#
_symmetry.space_group_name_H-M   'P 1'
#
loop_
_entity.id
_entity.type
_entity.pdbx_description
1 polymer ?
#
loop_
_entity_poly.entity_id
_entity_poly.type
_entity_poly.pdbx_seq_one_letter_code
_entity_poly.pdbx_strand_id
1 'polypeptide(L)' 'WALFRLGELDAAVDELQKASAGDSPDPIVLEHLGDVLAARDGQDAAAPIYRRALELTDADDVERLAGLKKKLNERVVSSE' A
#
# COMPACT_ATOMS: atom_id res chain seq x y z
N TRP A 1 -6.58 3.31 10.11
CA TRP A 1 -6.18 4.65 9.64
C TRP A 1 -5.89 5.68 10.73
N ALA A 2 -6.33 5.53 11.98
CA ALA A 2 -6.01 6.48 13.05
C ALA A 2 -4.48 6.66 13.24
N LEU A 3 -3.72 5.57 13.34
CA LEU A 3 -2.25 5.59 13.49
C LEU A 3 -1.55 6.33 12.34
N PHE A 4 -1.93 6.04 11.10
CA PHE A 4 -1.42 6.75 9.92
C PHE A 4 -1.68 8.27 9.99
N ARG A 5 -2.89 8.68 10.40
CA ARG A 5 -3.22 10.10 10.58
C ARG A 5 -2.50 10.77 11.74
N LEU A 6 -2.05 10.00 12.73
CA LEU A 6 -1.23 10.48 13.85
C LEU A 6 0.27 10.52 13.50
N GLY A 7 0.67 10.04 12.32
CA GLY A 7 2.08 9.92 11.93
C GLY A 7 2.79 8.74 12.60
N GLU A 8 2.07 7.87 13.31
CA GLU A 8 2.59 6.66 13.94
C GLU A 8 2.74 5.54 12.89
N LEU A 9 3.65 5.76 11.94
CA LEU A 9 3.82 4.89 10.77
C LEU A 9 4.27 3.49 11.14
N ASP A 10 5.20 3.34 12.09
CA ASP A 10 5.67 2.01 12.52
C ASP A 10 4.55 1.16 13.12
N ALA A 11 3.75 1.72 14.02
CA ALA A 11 2.60 1.04 14.60
C ALA A 11 1.56 0.71 13.51
N ALA A 12 1.36 1.60 12.53
CA ALA A 12 0.47 1.34 11.41
C ALA A 12 0.96 0.18 10.53
N VAL A 13 2.27 0.10 10.26
CA VAL A 13 2.88 -1.03 9.53
C VAL A 13 2.66 -2.32 10.29
N ASP A 14 2.92 -2.35 11.59
CA ASP A 14 2.82 -3.55 12.42
C ASP A 14 1.41 -4.14 12.38
N GLU A 15 0.38 -3.30 12.53
CA GLU A 15 -1.01 -3.72 12.50
C GLU A 15 -1.47 -4.17 11.12
N LEU A 16 -1.03 -3.48 10.06
CA LEU A 16 -1.39 -3.85 8.68
C LEU A 16 -0.68 -5.12 8.22
N GLN A 17 0.57 -5.34 8.65
CA GLN A 17 1.28 -6.59 8.39
C GLN A 17 0.56 -7.78 9.03
N LYS A 18 0.14 -7.65 10.30
CA LYS A 18 -0.67 -8.68 10.97
C LYS A 18 -1.99 -8.93 10.24
N ALA A 19 -2.67 -7.87 9.80
CA ALA A 19 -3.90 -7.98 9.04
C ALA A 19 -3.70 -8.64 7.65
N SER A 20 -2.52 -8.50 7.06
CA SER A 20 -2.16 -9.10 5.77
C SER A 20 -1.52 -10.51 5.86
N ALA A 21 -1.37 -11.08 7.06
CA ALA A 21 -0.57 -12.29 7.27
C ALA A 21 -1.21 -13.61 6.77
N GLY A 22 -2.42 -13.57 6.20
CA GLY A 22 -3.11 -14.76 5.68
C GLY A 22 -2.74 -15.13 4.24
N ASP A 23 -3.15 -16.31 3.79
CA ASP A 23 -2.94 -16.79 2.40
C ASP A 23 -3.67 -15.96 1.33
N SER A 24 -4.76 -15.29 1.71
CA SER A 24 -5.56 -14.44 0.82
C SER A 24 -5.85 -13.11 1.54
N PRO A 25 -4.85 -12.23 1.66
CA PRO A 25 -5.04 -10.94 2.30
C PRO A 25 -5.98 -10.06 1.46
N ASP A 26 -6.75 -9.22 2.16
CA ASP A 26 -7.61 -8.26 1.50
C ASP A 26 -6.77 -7.25 0.69
N PRO A 27 -7.05 -7.03 -0.61
CA PRO A 27 -6.30 -6.08 -1.44
C PRO A 27 -6.34 -4.65 -0.89
N ILE A 28 -7.38 -4.26 -0.17
CA ILE A 28 -7.50 -2.93 0.49
C ILE A 28 -6.53 -2.83 1.67
N VAL A 29 -6.36 -3.91 2.45
CA VAL A 29 -5.37 -3.94 3.54
C VAL A 29 -3.95 -3.82 2.97
N LEU A 30 -3.68 -4.50 1.86
CA LEU A 30 -2.40 -4.37 1.16
C LEU A 30 -2.20 -2.96 0.58
N GLU A 31 -3.21 -2.36 -0.05
CA GLU A 31 -3.14 -0.97 -0.53
C GLU A 31 -2.76 -0.03 0.61
N HIS A 32 -3.42 -0.15 1.77
CA HIS A 32 -3.11 0.62 2.95
C HIS A 32 -1.71 0.34 3.51
N LEU A 33 -1.26 -0.90 3.53
CA LEU A 33 0.12 -1.22 3.92
C LEU A 33 1.12 -0.54 2.99
N GLY A 34 0.85 -0.54 1.68
CA GLY A 34 1.65 0.17 0.69
C GLY A 34 1.69 1.67 0.95
N ASP A 35 0.55 2.29 1.27
CA ASP A 35 0.47 3.73 1.58
C ASP A 35 1.32 4.12 2.79
N VAL A 36 1.27 3.29 3.85
CA VAL A 36 2.08 3.52 5.05
C VAL A 36 3.57 3.33 4.77
N LEU A 37 3.95 2.28 4.03
CA LEU A 37 5.34 2.03 3.65
C LEU A 37 5.88 3.12 2.72
N ALA A 38 5.06 3.64 1.80
CA ALA A 38 5.45 4.74 0.93
C ALA A 38 5.76 6.00 1.74
N ALA A 39 4.97 6.28 2.78
CA ALA A 39 5.19 7.40 3.67
C ALA A 39 6.40 7.20 4.61
N ARG A 40 6.66 5.97 5.06
CA ARG A 40 7.74 5.68 6.02
C ARG A 40 9.10 5.47 5.36
N ASP A 41 9.14 4.60 4.35
CA ASP A 41 10.36 4.04 3.75
C ASP A 41 10.53 4.44 2.27
N GLY A 42 9.53 5.08 1.69
CA GLY A 42 9.52 5.49 0.28
C GLY A 42 8.92 4.44 -0.66
N GLN A 43 8.90 4.80 -1.94
CA GLN A 43 8.15 4.07 -2.97
C GLN A 43 8.73 2.69 -3.29
N ASP A 44 10.04 2.51 -3.15
CA ASP A 44 10.68 1.20 -3.36
C ASP A 44 10.17 0.14 -2.38
N ALA A 45 9.90 0.52 -1.12
CA ALA A 45 9.33 -0.38 -0.12
C ALA A 45 7.84 -0.67 -0.36
N ALA A 46 7.10 0.30 -0.89
CA ALA A 46 5.67 0.18 -1.15
C ALA A 46 5.34 -0.60 -2.44
N ALA A 47 6.19 -0.49 -3.46
CA ALA A 47 5.97 -1.10 -4.77
C ALA A 47 5.66 -2.62 -4.75
N PRO A 48 6.38 -3.49 -4.00
CA PRO A 48 6.01 -4.90 -3.93
C PRO A 48 4.61 -5.12 -3.33
N ILE A 49 4.21 -4.30 -2.37
CA ILE A 49 2.90 -4.40 -1.72
C ILE A 49 1.77 -3.95 -2.65
N TYR A 50 1.94 -2.84 -3.37
CA TYR A 50 0.96 -2.41 -4.37
C TYR A 50 0.80 -3.40 -5.52
N ARG A 51 1.90 -4.04 -5.96
CA ARG A 51 1.80 -5.12 -6.96
C ARG A 51 0.95 -6.27 -6.43
N ARG A 52 1.17 -6.69 -5.19
CA ARG A 52 0.38 -7.76 -4.58
C ARG A 52 -1.09 -7.39 -4.45
N ALA A 53 -1.39 -6.16 -4.04
CA ALA A 53 -2.76 -5.64 -4.00
C ALA A 53 -3.43 -5.69 -5.39
N LEU A 54 -2.66 -5.33 -6.43
CA LEU A 54 -3.14 -5.31 -7.81
C LEU A 54 -3.43 -6.72 -8.36
N GLU A 55 -2.63 -7.72 -7.97
CA GLU A 55 -2.87 -9.12 -8.32
C GLU A 55 -4.14 -9.70 -7.68
N LEU A 56 -4.49 -9.21 -6.49
CA LEU A 56 -5.64 -9.69 -5.70
C LEU A 56 -6.92 -8.86 -5.90
N THR A 57 -6.82 -7.72 -6.58
CA THR A 57 -7.97 -6.88 -6.92
C THR A 57 -8.75 -7.49 -8.08
N ASP A 58 -10.08 -7.49 -7.98
CA ASP A 58 -10.95 -7.99 -9.05
C ASP A 58 -10.75 -7.21 -10.35
N ALA A 59 -10.79 -7.92 -11.49
CA ALA A 59 -10.54 -7.33 -12.80
C ALA A 59 -11.61 -6.31 -13.22
N ASP A 60 -12.83 -6.43 -12.71
CA ASP A 60 -13.94 -5.50 -12.94
C ASP A 60 -13.82 -4.22 -12.09
N ASP A 61 -12.96 -4.23 -11.07
CA ASP A 61 -12.75 -3.11 -10.14
C ASP A 61 -11.76 -2.08 -10.72
N VAL A 62 -12.10 -1.56 -11.90
CA VAL A 62 -11.24 -0.72 -12.75
C VAL A 62 -10.70 0.51 -12.04
N GLU A 63 -11.50 1.15 -11.18
CA GLU A 63 -11.06 2.32 -10.40
C GLU A 63 -9.90 1.97 -9.47
N ARG A 64 -9.98 0.83 -8.78
CA ARG A 64 -8.94 0.38 -7.86
C ARG A 64 -7.68 -0.03 -8.58
N LEU A 65 -7.81 -0.77 -9.68
CA LEU A 65 -6.69 -1.11 -10.54
C LEU A 65 -5.98 0.14 -11.07
N ALA A 66 -6.72 1.18 -11.46
CA ALA A 66 -6.15 2.45 -11.89
C ALA A 66 -5.43 3.17 -10.74
N GLY A 67 -6.03 3.20 -9.54
CA GLY A 67 -5.43 3.78 -8.34
C GLY A 67 -4.10 3.14 -7.97
N LEU A 68 -4.05 1.80 -7.91
CA LEU A 68 -2.84 1.03 -7.61
C LEU A 68 -1.75 1.21 -8.68
N LYS A 69 -2.12 1.23 -9.97
CA LYS A 69 -1.18 1.51 -11.06
C LYS A 69 -0.59 2.93 -10.96
N LYS A 70 -1.41 3.91 -10.57
CA LYS A 70 -0.94 5.28 -10.35
C LYS A 70 0.06 5.33 -9.19
N LYS A 71 -0.27 4.74 -8.04
CA LYS A 71 0.62 4.67 -6.86
C LYS A 71 1.96 4.01 -7.20
N LEU A 72 1.94 2.93 -8.00
CA LEU A 72 3.16 2.27 -8.49
C LEU A 72 4.04 3.15 -9.41
N ASN A 73 3.43 4.08 -10.14
CA ASN A 73 4.13 4.97 -11.06
C ASN A 73 4.48 6.32 -10.44
N GLU A 74 3.96 6.63 -9.25
CA GLU A 74 4.39 7.75 -8.41
C GLU A 74 5.78 7.44 -7.85
N ARG A 75 6.82 7.52 -8.70
CA ARG A 75 8.17 7.69 -8.19
C ARG A 75 8.23 9.06 -7.55
N VAL A 76 8.64 9.13 -6.28
CA VAL A 76 8.99 10.39 -5.64
C VAL A 76 9.93 11.09 -6.59
N VAL A 77 9.45 12.18 -7.19
CA VAL A 77 10.31 13.14 -7.85
C VAL A 77 11.09 13.75 -6.71
N SER A 78 12.20 13.10 -6.33
CA SER A 78 13.20 13.70 -5.46
C SER A 78 13.67 14.93 -6.21
N SER A 79 13.22 16.07 -5.72
CA SER A 79 13.52 17.40 -6.21
C SER A 79 15.01 17.54 -6.49
N GLU A 80 15.34 17.97 -7.71
CA GLU A 80 16.68 18.42 -8.11
C GLU A 80 16.85 19.91 -7.78
#